data_AF-A0A1Y1VAQ8-F1
#
_entry.id   AF-A0A1Y1VAQ8-F1
#
_cell.length_a   1.000
_cell.length_b   1.000
_cell.length_c   1.000
_cell.angle_alpha   90.00
_cell.angle_beta   90.00
_cell.angle_gamma   90.00
#
_symmetry.space_group_name_H-M   'P 1'
#
loop_
_entity.id
_entity.type
_entity.pdbx_description
1 polymer ?
#
loop_
_entity_poly.entity_id
_entity_poly.type
_entity_poly.pdbx_seq_one_letter_code
_entity_poly.pdbx_strand_id
1 'polypeptide(L)'
;MCEPRNINNNFFNQQILSKFKINNFKIVNDNYIFQIPTGYPVLNFIENFPLFKNISFTKSSTKRYINKKYVVKCNTAYKYSNWLRKNSVLCSTNRLDDEYQLTNWGIEKLKYNKIKKKKDIKVYSWKIRCSGNNLCQRECGEIGKCSEKCNFSNKDYVKQHYKEFQKHKCNEVISFDVYLSNIDITEISFSVNFHKPIEYSIKDLK
;
A
#
# COMPACT_ATOMS: atom_id res chain seq x y z
N MET A 1 18.29 -20.13 -15.72
CA MET A 1 17.62 -19.31 -16.74
C MET A 1 16.13 -19.62 -16.65
N CYS A 2 15.31 -18.71 -16.13
CA CYS A 2 13.87 -18.93 -16.03
C CYS A 2 13.21 -18.19 -17.19
N GLU A 3 12.53 -18.94 -18.05
CA GLU A 3 11.80 -18.42 -19.20
C GLU A 3 10.77 -17.36 -18.78
N PRO A 4 10.57 -16.32 -19.60
CA PRO A 4 9.50 -15.36 -19.38
C PRO A 4 8.16 -16.08 -19.59
N ARG A 5 7.44 -16.32 -18.49
CA ARG A 5 6.04 -16.78 -18.58
C ARG A 5 5.24 -15.67 -19.23
N ASN A 6 4.74 -15.92 -20.44
CA ASN A 6 3.67 -15.13 -21.03
C ASN A 6 2.43 -15.22 -20.12
N ILE A 7 2.27 -14.24 -19.23
CA ILE A 7 1.06 -14.08 -18.43
C ILE A 7 0.01 -13.40 -19.32
N ASN A 8 -0.58 -14.18 -20.22
CA ASN A 8 -1.83 -13.77 -20.85
C ASN A 8 -3.00 -14.05 -19.88
N ASN A 9 -3.84 -13.02 -19.73
CA ASN A 9 -5.26 -13.03 -19.34
C ASN A 9 -5.64 -12.87 -17.86
N ASN A 10 -6.20 -11.68 -17.58
CA ASN A 10 -7.12 -11.31 -16.49
C ASN A 10 -7.22 -12.30 -15.33
N PHE A 11 -6.34 -12.14 -14.35
CA PHE A 11 -6.39 -12.90 -13.10
C PHE A 11 -7.59 -12.54 -12.22
N PHE A 12 -8.23 -11.40 -12.47
CA PHE A 12 -9.34 -10.85 -11.69
C PHE A 12 -10.62 -10.83 -12.51
N ASN A 13 -11.67 -11.47 -12.02
CA ASN A 13 -12.98 -11.39 -12.64
C ASN A 13 -13.64 -10.01 -12.41
N GLN A 14 -14.58 -9.64 -13.28
CA GLN A 14 -15.25 -8.33 -13.21
C GLN A 14 -16.09 -8.13 -11.94
N GLN A 15 -16.65 -9.20 -11.36
CA GLN A 15 -17.44 -9.14 -10.11
C GLN A 15 -16.57 -8.76 -8.91
N ILE A 16 -15.33 -9.23 -8.86
CA ILE A 16 -14.38 -8.87 -7.80
C ILE A 16 -13.94 -7.42 -7.98
N LEU A 17 -13.59 -7.03 -9.21
CA LEU A 17 -13.20 -5.65 -9.51
C LEU A 17 -14.31 -4.66 -9.12
N SER A 18 -15.57 -4.97 -9.44
CA SER A 18 -16.72 -4.13 -9.08
C SER A 18 -16.98 -4.11 -7.57
N LYS A 19 -16.87 -5.25 -6.88
CA LYS A 19 -17.01 -5.35 -5.41
C LYS A 19 -16.06 -4.41 -4.66
N PHE A 20 -14.83 -4.25 -5.16
CA PHE A 20 -13.83 -3.38 -4.55
C PHE A 20 -13.77 -1.97 -5.16
N LYS A 21 -14.73 -1.61 -6.02
CA LYS A 21 -14.78 -0.32 -6.71
C LYS A 21 -13.47 0.01 -7.44
N ILE A 22 -12.86 -0.98 -8.08
CA ILE A 22 -11.66 -0.79 -8.88
C ILE A 22 -12.07 -0.12 -10.19
N ASN A 23 -11.64 1.12 -10.39
CA ASN A 23 -11.94 1.88 -11.60
C ASN A 23 -11.10 1.41 -12.78
N ASN A 24 -9.84 1.04 -12.51
CA ASN A 24 -8.90 0.57 -13.50
C ASN A 24 -7.79 -0.24 -12.82
N PHE A 25 -7.16 -1.16 -13.54
CA PHE A 25 -5.91 -1.76 -13.10
C PHE A 25 -4.98 -2.02 -14.29
N LYS A 26 -3.68 -2.01 -14.02
CA LYS A 26 -2.64 -2.28 -15.01
C LYS A 26 -1.46 -2.98 -14.37
N ILE A 27 -0.64 -3.63 -15.19
CA ILE A 27 0.64 -4.20 -14.77
C ILE A 27 1.76 -3.35 -15.37
N VAL A 28 2.66 -2.85 -14.53
CA VAL A 28 3.82 -2.06 -14.96
C VAL A 28 5.04 -2.53 -14.17
N ASN A 29 6.11 -2.93 -14.87
CA ASN A 29 7.36 -3.41 -14.26
C ASN A 29 7.10 -4.44 -13.16
N ASP A 30 6.37 -5.51 -13.48
CA ASP A 30 6.01 -6.57 -12.53
C ASP A 30 5.29 -6.11 -11.26
N ASN A 31 4.58 -4.98 -11.33
CA ASN A 31 3.69 -4.52 -10.27
C ASN A 31 2.26 -4.39 -10.78
N TYR A 32 1.31 -4.92 -10.02
CA TYR A 32 -0.08 -4.53 -10.16
C TYR A 32 -0.24 -3.08 -9.68
N ILE A 33 -1.01 -2.30 -10.42
CA ILE A 33 -1.40 -0.94 -10.06
C ILE A 33 -2.93 -0.86 -10.18
N PHE A 34 -3.61 -0.72 -9.04
CA PHE A 34 -5.06 -0.57 -8.95
C PHE A 34 -5.43 0.88 -8.68
N GLN A 35 -6.40 1.41 -9.42
CA GLN A 35 -7.00 2.71 -9.19
C GLN A 35 -8.33 2.54 -8.46
N ILE A 36 -8.37 2.96 -7.20
CA ILE A 36 -9.53 2.77 -6.31
C ILE A 36 -9.91 4.13 -5.72
N PRO A 37 -11.20 4.44 -5.55
CA PRO A 37 -11.62 5.65 -4.84
C PRO A 37 -10.98 5.75 -3.46
N THR A 38 -10.42 6.92 -3.18
CA THR A 38 -9.83 7.27 -1.89
C THR A 38 -10.88 7.11 -0.77
N GLY A 39 -10.43 6.89 0.47
CA GLY A 39 -11.32 6.70 1.63
C GLY A 39 -11.61 5.25 1.94
N TYR A 40 -12.82 4.95 2.40
CA TYR A 40 -13.22 3.60 2.82
C TYR A 40 -12.92 2.48 1.80
N PRO A 41 -13.08 2.69 0.46
CA PRO A 41 -12.77 1.65 -0.51
C PRO A 41 -11.30 1.17 -0.45
N VAL A 42 -10.35 2.05 -0.15
CA VAL A 42 -8.94 1.67 0.06
C VAL A 42 -8.78 0.78 1.29
N LEU A 43 -9.43 1.14 2.41
CA LEU A 43 -9.40 0.31 3.62
C LEU A 43 -10.02 -1.06 3.38
N ASN A 44 -11.19 -1.10 2.74
CA ASN A 44 -11.88 -2.35 2.39
C ASN A 44 -11.04 -3.22 1.45
N PHE A 45 -10.34 -2.62 0.49
CA PHE A 45 -9.42 -3.35 -0.38
C PHE A 45 -8.28 -4.01 0.42
N ILE A 46 -7.63 -3.28 1.33
CA ILE A 46 -6.54 -3.86 2.13
C ILE A 46 -7.04 -4.92 3.12
N GLU A 47 -8.19 -4.72 3.76
CA GLU A 47 -8.71 -5.65 4.78
C GLU A 47 -9.35 -6.92 4.16
N ASN A 48 -10.00 -6.81 2.99
CA ASN A 48 -10.88 -7.86 2.48
C ASN A 48 -10.53 -8.39 1.09
N PHE A 49 -9.62 -7.76 0.34
CA PHE A 49 -9.25 -8.26 -0.99
C PHE A 49 -8.61 -9.65 -0.88
N PRO A 50 -8.96 -10.62 -1.74
CA PRO A 50 -8.53 -12.02 -1.56
C PRO A 50 -7.01 -12.20 -1.45
N LEU A 51 -6.23 -11.38 -2.14
CA LEU A 51 -4.76 -11.42 -2.06
C LEU A 51 -4.20 -10.92 -0.72
N PHE A 52 -4.94 -10.09 0.00
CA PHE A 52 -4.51 -9.51 1.28
C PHE A 52 -5.23 -10.11 2.48
N LYS A 53 -6.27 -10.90 2.24
CA LYS A 53 -7.01 -11.62 3.26
C LYS A 53 -6.04 -12.46 4.08
N ASN A 54 -6.13 -12.35 5.40
CA ASN A 54 -5.25 -13.01 6.39
C ASN A 54 -3.79 -12.54 6.40
N ILE A 55 -3.42 -11.50 5.66
CA ILE A 55 -2.11 -10.87 5.75
C ILE A 55 -2.14 -9.79 6.82
N SER A 56 -1.29 -9.95 7.83
CA SER A 56 -1.03 -8.90 8.80
C SER A 56 -0.06 -7.89 8.20
N PHE A 57 -0.43 -6.62 8.15
CA PHE A 57 0.47 -5.53 7.78
C PHE A 57 1.09 -4.93 9.04
N THR A 58 2.40 -4.61 8.97
CA THR A 58 3.05 -3.89 10.08
C THR A 58 2.44 -2.49 10.24
N LYS A 59 2.40 -2.02 11.49
CA LYS A 59 2.26 -0.58 11.78
C LYS A 59 3.47 0.12 11.13
N SER A 60 3.24 0.68 9.93
CA SER A 60 4.24 1.25 9.03
C SER A 60 5.38 1.97 9.75
N SER A 61 6.60 1.48 9.58
CA SER A 61 7.82 2.20 9.93
C SER A 61 8.12 3.36 8.96
N THR A 62 7.46 3.39 7.81
CA THR A 62 7.60 4.42 6.78
C THR A 62 6.76 5.65 7.12
N LYS A 63 7.41 6.83 7.08
CA LYS A 63 6.75 8.11 7.26
C LYS A 63 5.83 8.37 6.07
N ARG A 64 4.57 8.67 6.37
CA ARG A 64 3.58 9.08 5.38
C ARG A 64 3.91 10.46 4.84
N TYR A 65 3.91 10.61 3.52
CA TYR A 65 4.09 11.88 2.84
C TYR A 65 2.74 12.49 2.51
N ILE A 66 2.56 13.77 2.87
CA ILE A 66 1.37 14.57 2.52
C ILE A 66 1.85 15.97 2.15
N ASN A 67 1.53 16.40 0.93
CA ASN A 67 1.82 17.76 0.48
C ASN A 67 0.73 18.73 0.92
N LYS A 68 0.82 19.18 2.18
CA LYS A 68 -0.17 20.08 2.80
C LYS A 68 -0.35 21.43 2.09
N LYS A 69 0.57 21.81 1.19
CA LYS A 69 0.41 23.01 0.36
C LYS A 69 -0.74 22.85 -0.62
N TYR A 70 -0.92 21.66 -1.18
CA TYR A 70 -1.88 21.41 -2.25
C TYR A 70 -3.13 20.68 -1.81
N VAL A 71 -3.05 19.93 -0.71
CA VAL A 71 -4.19 19.15 -0.19
C VAL A 71 -4.38 19.34 1.31
N VAL A 72 -5.64 19.27 1.73
CA VAL A 72 -6.07 19.18 3.12
C VAL A 72 -6.82 17.87 3.33
N LYS A 73 -6.67 17.27 4.50
CA LYS A 73 -7.32 16.00 4.84
C LYS A 73 -8.79 16.26 5.20
N CYS A 74 -9.69 15.44 4.67
CA CYS A 74 -11.09 15.41 5.07
C CYS A 74 -11.26 14.62 6.37
N ASN A 75 -12.11 15.10 7.28
CA ASN A 75 -12.43 14.41 8.53
C ASN A 75 -13.56 13.37 8.34
N THR A 76 -13.47 12.56 7.28
CA THR A 76 -14.51 11.63 6.82
C THR A 76 -14.13 10.15 7.00
N ALA A 77 -12.99 9.88 7.64
CA ALA A 77 -12.51 8.51 7.86
C ALA A 77 -13.52 7.67 8.65
N TYR A 78 -13.74 6.44 8.20
CA TYR A 78 -14.63 5.45 8.79
C TYR A 78 -14.14 5.02 10.19
N LYS A 79 -12.83 4.81 10.36
CA LYS A 79 -12.22 4.52 11.68
C LYS A 79 -11.53 5.78 12.23
N TYR A 80 -12.25 6.59 12.99
CA TYR A 80 -11.73 7.82 13.58
C TYR A 80 -11.21 7.61 15.01
N SER A 81 -9.89 7.54 15.19
CA SER A 81 -9.26 7.61 16.52
C SER A 81 -8.29 8.78 16.61
N ASN A 82 -8.45 9.56 17.68
CA ASN A 82 -7.60 10.70 18.02
C ASN A 82 -7.11 10.58 19.47
N TRP A 83 -5.96 11.20 19.74
CA TRP A 83 -5.46 11.39 21.11
C TRP A 83 -4.75 12.75 21.21
N LEU A 84 -4.68 13.28 22.41
CA LEU A 84 -3.91 14.49 22.70
C LEU A 84 -2.48 14.10 23.07
N ARG A 85 -1.50 14.79 22.48
CA ARG A 85 -0.12 14.76 23.01
C ARG A 85 -0.04 15.61 24.28
N LYS A 86 1.05 15.46 25.03
CA LYS A 86 1.36 16.25 26.24
C LYS A 86 1.23 17.77 26.05
N ASN A 87 1.41 18.28 24.82
CA ASN A 87 1.31 19.70 24.48
C ASN A 87 -0.06 20.10 23.90
N SER A 88 -1.12 19.33 24.20
CA SER A 88 -2.49 19.54 23.69
C SER A 88 -2.63 19.52 22.17
N VAL A 89 -1.63 19.00 21.44
CA VAL A 89 -1.70 18.80 20.00
C VAL A 89 -2.54 17.57 19.71
N LEU A 90 -3.70 17.78 19.08
CA LEU A 90 -4.57 16.71 18.60
C LEU A 90 -3.85 15.89 17.52
N CYS A 91 -3.65 14.61 17.81
CA CYS A 91 -3.04 13.65 16.92
C CYS A 91 -4.08 12.63 16.47
N SER A 92 -3.89 12.11 15.26
CA SER A 92 -4.67 11.00 14.72
C SER A 92 -3.73 9.87 14.31
N THR A 93 -4.28 8.65 14.29
CA THR A 93 -3.60 7.50 13.72
C THR A 93 -3.34 7.73 12.22
N ASN A 94 -2.29 7.12 11.66
CA ASN A 94 -2.20 7.00 10.21
C ASN A 94 -3.31 6.05 9.75
N ARG A 95 -4.08 6.46 8.75
CA ARG A 95 -5.29 5.80 8.29
C ARG A 95 -5.19 5.51 6.80
N LEU A 96 -5.76 4.39 6.39
CA LEU A 96 -5.85 3.97 4.98
C LEU A 96 -7.06 4.60 4.27
N ASP A 97 -8.07 4.99 5.03
CA ASP A 97 -9.32 5.62 4.60
C ASP A 97 -9.29 7.15 4.72
N ASP A 98 -8.12 7.76 4.61
CA ASP A 98 -8.02 9.23 4.58
C ASP A 98 -8.40 9.77 3.20
N GLU A 99 -9.33 10.72 3.19
CA GLU A 99 -9.72 11.50 2.00
C GLU A 99 -9.06 12.88 2.00
N TYR A 100 -8.99 13.48 0.82
CA TYR A 100 -8.31 14.75 0.59
C TYR A 100 -9.16 15.71 -0.23
N GLN A 101 -8.99 17.00 0.01
CA GLN A 101 -9.54 18.08 -0.80
C GLN A 101 -8.40 19.00 -1.24
N LEU A 102 -8.54 19.57 -2.45
CA LEU A 102 -7.59 20.55 -2.96
C LEU A 102 -7.69 21.86 -2.16
N THR A 103 -6.54 22.44 -1.85
CA THR A 103 -6.46 23.84 -1.42
C THR A 103 -6.56 24.77 -2.63
N ASN A 104 -6.76 26.07 -2.41
CA ASN A 104 -6.70 27.07 -3.49
C ASN A 104 -5.39 26.98 -4.30
N TRP A 105 -4.26 26.81 -3.61
CA TRP A 105 -2.96 26.56 -4.23
C TRP A 105 -2.92 25.27 -5.04
N GLY A 106 -3.57 24.20 -4.56
CA GLY A 106 -3.71 22.94 -5.29
C GLY A 106 -4.49 23.10 -6.58
N ILE A 107 -5.61 23.85 -6.53
CA ILE A 107 -6.46 24.15 -7.69
C ILE A 107 -5.67 24.95 -8.74
N GLU A 108 -5.00 26.02 -8.34
CA GLU A 108 -4.16 26.83 -9.23
C GLU A 108 -3.03 26.01 -9.85
N LYS A 109 -2.34 25.20 -9.03
CA LYS A 109 -1.25 24.36 -9.51
C LYS A 109 -1.74 23.30 -10.50
N LEU A 110 -2.91 22.72 -10.26
CA LEU A 110 -3.54 21.77 -11.17
C LEU A 110 -3.86 22.42 -12.52
N LYS A 111 -4.46 23.61 -12.52
CA LYS A 111 -4.74 24.39 -13.74
C LYS A 111 -3.44 24.68 -14.51
N TYR A 112 -2.41 25.16 -13.82
CA TYR A 112 -1.11 25.44 -14.42
C TYR A 112 -0.47 24.18 -15.04
N ASN A 113 -0.49 23.06 -14.32
CA ASN A 113 0.09 21.81 -14.81
C ASN A 113 -0.63 21.29 -16.06
N LYS A 114 -1.97 21.41 -16.13
CA LYS A 114 -2.77 21.07 -17.31
C LYS A 114 -2.37 21.92 -18.52
N ILE A 115 -2.30 23.24 -18.36
CA ILE A 115 -1.92 24.17 -19.44
C ILE A 115 -0.49 23.90 -19.94
N LYS A 116 0.46 23.71 -19.01
CA LYS A 116 1.88 23.53 -19.34
C LYS A 116 2.28 22.07 -19.60
N LYS A 117 1.31 21.14 -19.66
CA LYS A 117 1.52 19.69 -19.82
C LYS A 117 2.62 19.15 -18.92
N LYS A 118 2.65 19.61 -17.66
CA LYS A 118 3.67 19.20 -16.68
C LYS A 118 3.35 17.83 -16.12
N LYS A 119 4.40 17.11 -15.69
CA LYS A 119 4.25 15.85 -14.96
C LYS A 119 3.37 16.06 -13.73
N ASP A 120 2.51 15.09 -13.47
CA ASP A 120 1.62 15.15 -12.33
C ASP A 120 2.40 15.08 -11.00
N ILE A 121 1.82 15.70 -9.97
CA ILE A 121 2.45 15.86 -8.67
C ILE A 121 1.82 14.86 -7.73
N LYS A 122 2.65 14.01 -7.13
CA LYS A 122 2.24 13.17 -6.02
C LYS A 122 1.98 14.06 -4.79
N VAL A 123 0.76 14.01 -4.26
CA VAL A 123 0.32 14.81 -3.10
C VAL A 123 0.19 13.99 -1.84
N TYR A 124 0.04 12.67 -1.98
CA TYR A 124 0.07 11.69 -0.91
C TYR A 124 0.94 10.51 -1.32
N SER A 125 1.73 10.00 -0.38
CA SER A 125 2.42 8.72 -0.55
C SER A 125 2.52 8.01 0.78
N TRP A 126 2.17 6.74 0.77
CA TRP A 126 2.42 5.87 1.90
C TRP A 126 2.83 4.48 1.45
N LYS A 127 3.62 3.80 2.28
CA LYS A 127 4.01 2.42 2.06
C LYS A 127 3.74 1.65 3.33
N ILE A 128 3.14 0.47 3.19
CA ILE A 128 2.99 -0.50 4.28
C ILE A 128 3.69 -1.79 3.86
N ARG A 129 4.17 -2.54 4.84
CA ARG A 129 4.85 -3.83 4.62
C ARG A 129 4.07 -4.96 5.25
N CYS A 130 4.11 -6.15 4.65
CA CYS A 130 3.71 -7.37 5.35
C CYS A 130 4.47 -7.46 6.69
N SER A 131 3.82 -7.93 7.75
CA SER A 131 4.45 -8.13 9.05
C SER A 131 5.50 -9.23 9.07
N GLY A 132 5.64 -9.97 7.98
CA GLY A 132 6.49 -11.15 7.85
C GLY A 132 6.19 -12.21 8.90
N ASN A 133 4.91 -12.50 9.09
CA ASN A 133 4.49 -13.75 9.72
C ASN A 133 4.94 -14.93 8.83
N ASN A 134 4.79 -16.17 9.30
CA ASN A 134 5.36 -17.39 8.69
C ASN A 134 4.89 -17.69 7.23
N LEU A 135 4.05 -16.84 6.64
CA LEU A 135 3.47 -16.96 5.30
C LEU A 135 4.12 -16.01 4.26
N CYS A 136 5.06 -15.14 4.66
CA CYS A 136 5.68 -14.11 3.81
C CYS A 136 7.16 -14.45 3.47
N GLN A 137 7.66 -14.03 2.29
CA GLN A 137 9.05 -14.24 1.86
C GLN A 137 9.95 -13.26 2.59
N ARG A 138 10.98 -13.81 3.22
CA ARG A 138 12.02 -13.01 3.87
C ARG A 138 12.84 -12.31 2.80
N GLU A 139 13.39 -11.14 3.12
CA GLU A 139 14.26 -10.46 2.14
C GLU A 139 15.50 -11.28 1.78
N CYS A 140 15.98 -12.10 2.73
CA CYS A 140 17.16 -12.93 2.57
C CYS A 140 16.86 -14.40 2.20
N GLY A 141 15.62 -14.84 2.07
CA GLY A 141 15.34 -16.28 2.04
C GLY A 141 13.99 -16.68 1.46
N GLU A 142 13.59 -17.91 1.76
CA GLU A 142 12.32 -18.50 1.32
C GLU A 142 11.13 -17.99 2.17
N ILE A 143 9.95 -18.57 1.92
CA ILE A 143 8.74 -18.30 2.71
C ILE A 143 9.01 -18.66 4.18
N GLY A 144 8.87 -17.66 5.06
CA GLY A 144 9.00 -17.84 6.51
C GLY A 144 10.41 -18.09 7.04
N LYS A 145 11.42 -18.34 6.18
CA LYS A 145 12.78 -18.71 6.59
C LYS A 145 13.84 -17.74 6.06
N CYS A 146 14.77 -17.35 6.92
CA CYS A 146 15.97 -16.62 6.49
C CYS A 146 16.97 -17.57 5.82
N SER A 147 17.78 -17.10 4.88
CA SER A 147 18.95 -17.87 4.43
C SER A 147 19.91 -18.11 5.60
N GLU A 148 20.65 -19.21 5.56
CA GLU A 148 21.67 -19.54 6.57
C GLU A 148 22.71 -18.42 6.76
N LYS A 149 23.08 -17.75 5.65
CA LYS A 149 24.04 -16.63 5.63
C LYS A 149 23.48 -15.31 6.19
N CYS A 150 22.20 -15.24 6.56
CA CYS A 150 21.59 -14.02 7.07
C CYS A 150 21.90 -13.84 8.55
N ASN A 151 22.36 -12.66 8.97
CA ASN A 151 22.59 -12.36 10.39
C ASN A 151 21.34 -12.57 11.26
N PHE A 152 20.14 -12.36 10.70
CA PHE A 152 18.86 -12.58 11.38
C PHE A 152 18.44 -14.06 11.45
N SER A 153 19.25 -15.00 10.95
CA SER A 153 19.09 -16.43 11.27
C SER A 153 19.51 -16.74 12.72
N ASN A 154 20.41 -15.92 13.28
CA ASN A 154 20.87 -16.03 14.66
C ASN A 154 19.89 -15.33 15.64
N LYS A 155 19.36 -16.10 16.61
CA LYS A 155 18.40 -15.61 17.60
C LYS A 155 18.96 -14.51 18.51
N ASP A 156 20.25 -14.56 18.84
CA ASP A 156 20.87 -13.56 19.73
C ASP A 156 21.09 -12.23 19.01
N TYR A 157 21.44 -12.28 17.72
CA TYR A 157 21.48 -11.10 16.86
C TYR A 157 20.10 -10.45 16.72
N VAL A 158 19.03 -11.25 16.56
CA VAL A 158 17.65 -10.74 16.51
C VAL A 158 17.25 -10.03 17.79
N LYS A 159 17.63 -10.54 18.97
CA LYS A 159 17.32 -9.89 20.25
C LYS A 159 17.94 -8.49 20.35
N GLN A 160 19.19 -8.34 19.89
CA GLN A 160 19.91 -7.07 19.92
C GLN A 160 19.40 -6.09 18.84
N HIS A 161 19.02 -6.61 17.67
CA HIS A 161 18.65 -5.83 16.48
C HIS A 161 17.16 -5.97 16.10
N TYR A 162 16.27 -6.11 17.10
CA TYR A 162 14.86 -6.43 16.86
C TYR A 162 14.15 -5.42 15.93
N LYS A 163 14.46 -4.13 16.02
CA LYS A 163 13.87 -3.10 15.15
C LYS A 163 14.27 -3.26 13.68
N GLU A 164 15.50 -3.69 13.43
CA GLU A 164 16.01 -3.96 12.08
C GLU A 164 15.43 -5.27 11.56
N PHE A 165 15.36 -6.29 12.41
CA PHE A 165 14.69 -7.55 12.09
C PHE A 165 13.25 -7.32 11.63
N GLN A 166 12.46 -6.48 12.30
CA GLN A 166 11.09 -6.14 11.88
C GLN A 166 11.00 -5.55 10.47
N LYS A 167 12.03 -4.80 10.03
CA LYS A 167 12.10 -4.28 8.66
C LYS A 167 12.48 -5.37 7.66
N HIS A 168 13.36 -6.28 8.07
CA HIS A 168 13.85 -7.42 7.31
C HIS A 168 12.84 -8.57 7.15
N LYS A 169 11.75 -8.52 7.92
CA LYS A 169 10.78 -9.62 8.00
C LYS A 169 10.09 -9.94 6.67
N CYS A 170 9.91 -8.97 5.77
CA CYS A 170 9.29 -9.20 4.47
C CYS A 170 9.71 -8.16 3.43
N ASN A 171 10.00 -8.63 2.22
CA ASN A 171 10.23 -7.78 1.03
C ASN A 171 8.94 -7.15 0.50
N GLU A 172 7.78 -7.72 0.82
CA GLU A 172 6.52 -7.30 0.22
C GLU A 172 6.04 -5.95 0.75
N VAL A 173 5.89 -5.01 -0.17
CA VAL A 173 5.53 -3.62 0.07
C VAL A 173 4.30 -3.28 -0.76
N ILE A 174 3.28 -2.72 -0.11
CA ILE A 174 2.15 -2.09 -0.78
C ILE A 174 2.35 -0.58 -0.70
N SER A 175 2.29 0.10 -1.84
CA SER A 175 2.37 1.55 -1.92
C SER A 175 1.01 2.14 -2.26
N PHE A 176 0.71 3.29 -1.66
CA PHE A 176 -0.51 4.07 -1.84
C PHE A 176 -0.09 5.45 -2.29
N ASP A 177 -0.46 5.85 -3.49
CA ASP A 177 -0.11 7.14 -4.05
C ASP A 177 -1.39 7.88 -4.49
N VAL A 178 -1.49 9.16 -4.16
CA VAL A 178 -2.54 10.04 -4.69
C VAL A 178 -1.86 11.19 -5.40
N TYR A 179 -2.40 11.55 -6.57
CA TYR A 179 -1.85 12.59 -7.41
C TYR A 179 -2.76 13.81 -7.46
N LEU A 180 -2.16 14.98 -7.71
CA LEU A 180 -2.85 16.27 -7.71
C LEU A 180 -3.97 16.31 -8.76
N SER A 181 -3.77 15.65 -9.91
CA SER A 181 -4.79 15.62 -10.97
C SER A 181 -6.02 14.79 -10.62
N ASN A 182 -5.91 13.88 -9.65
CA ASN A 182 -6.96 12.95 -9.29
C ASN A 182 -6.89 12.60 -7.79
N ILE A 183 -7.32 13.54 -6.96
CA ILE A 183 -7.26 13.40 -5.50
C ILE A 183 -8.23 12.35 -4.94
N ASP A 184 -9.30 12.08 -5.69
CA ASP A 184 -10.35 11.15 -5.30
C ASP A 184 -9.99 9.70 -5.60
N ILE A 185 -8.84 9.45 -6.24
CA ILE A 185 -8.35 8.12 -6.57
C ILE A 185 -6.99 7.87 -5.91
N THR A 186 -6.89 6.74 -5.24
CA THR A 186 -5.62 6.20 -4.72
C THR A 186 -5.11 5.13 -5.67
N GLU A 187 -3.88 5.28 -6.13
CA GLU A 187 -3.13 4.23 -6.83
C GLU A 187 -2.48 3.31 -5.81
N ILE A 188 -2.98 2.07 -5.74
CA ILE A 188 -2.42 1.01 -4.90
C ILE A 188 -1.52 0.13 -5.76
N SER A 189 -0.25 0.02 -5.39
CA SER A 189 0.73 -0.78 -6.14
C SER A 189 1.45 -1.80 -5.28
N PHE A 190 1.62 -3.00 -5.84
CA PHE A 190 2.33 -4.12 -5.22
C PHE A 190 2.79 -5.12 -6.28
N SER A 191 3.79 -5.93 -5.93
CA SER A 191 4.42 -6.90 -6.84
C SER A 191 3.40 -7.88 -7.44
N VAL A 192 3.58 -8.31 -8.70
CA VAL A 192 2.79 -9.43 -9.26
C VAL A 192 3.13 -10.76 -8.60
N ASN A 193 4.33 -10.85 -8.00
CA ASN A 193 4.78 -11.98 -7.21
C ASN A 193 4.41 -11.83 -5.73
N PHE A 194 3.56 -10.85 -5.39
CA PHE A 194 3.10 -10.67 -4.03
C PHE A 194 2.48 -11.96 -3.52
N HIS A 195 2.86 -12.31 -2.29
CA HIS A 195 2.61 -13.60 -1.68
C HIS A 195 1.16 -14.02 -1.81
N LYS A 196 0.95 -15.14 -2.51
CA LYS A 196 -0.33 -15.87 -2.47
C LYS A 196 -0.38 -16.59 -1.12
N PRO A 197 -1.38 -16.35 -0.26
CA PRO A 197 -1.51 -17.08 1.00
C PRO A 197 -1.44 -18.60 0.79
N ILE A 198 -0.98 -19.37 1.78
CA ILE A 198 -0.85 -20.84 1.68
C ILE A 198 -2.21 -21.53 1.42
N GLU A 199 -3.32 -20.87 1.76
CA GLU A 199 -4.71 -21.28 1.48
C GLU A 199 -5.33 -20.51 0.30
N TYR A 200 -4.53 -20.13 -0.69
CA TYR A 200 -5.01 -19.38 -1.83
C TYR A 200 -5.68 -20.30 -2.86
N SER A 201 -7.01 -20.25 -2.90
CA SER A 201 -7.77 -20.83 -4.01
C SER A 201 -7.80 -19.84 -5.17
N ILE A 202 -7.23 -20.22 -6.32
CA ILE A 202 -7.34 -19.45 -7.58
C ILE A 202 -8.83 -19.21 -7.95
N LYS A 203 -9.75 -20.04 -7.44
CA LYS A 203 -11.20 -19.87 -7.65
C LYS A 203 -11.76 -18.59 -7.05
N ASP A 204 -11.09 -17.99 -6.06
CA ASP A 204 -11.58 -16.77 -5.39
C ASP A 204 -11.24 -15.49 -6.17
N LEU A 205 -10.50 -15.60 -7.27
CA LEU A 205 -10.10 -14.48 -8.14
C LEU A 205 -10.62 -14.59 -9.58
N LYS A 206 -11.09 -15.78 -9.96
CA LYS A 206 -11.79 -16.08 -11.22
C LYS A 206 -13.31 -16.00 -11.02
#